data_AF-A0A6M0L059-F1
#
_entry.id   AF-A0A6M0L059-F1
#
_cell.length_a   1.000
_cell.length_b   1.000
_cell.length_c   1.000
_cell.angle_alpha   90.00
_cell.angle_beta   90.00
_cell.angle_gamma   90.00
#
_symmetry.space_group_name_H-M   'P 1'
#
loop_
_entity.id
_entity.type
_entity.pdbx_description
1 polymer ?
#
loop_
_entity_poly.entity_id
_entity_poly.type
_entity_poly.pdbx_seq_one_letter_code
_entity_poly.pdbx_strand_id
1 'polypeptide(L)'
;ETYNDYLIYIFEYYHDKKVLFVPHRLEKIDNEIANYIDESDRINLLIPDESIELYFLNNHIYPNEVASFITSALFNIRKLFPDTDTKAFRIDTEFLDKSHRKNIELIYKYYQNEDVRIIEMKDILNEES
;
A
#
# COMPACT_ATOMS: atom_id res chain seq x y z
N GLU A 1 -9.01 15.32 0.32
CA GLU A 1 -8.61 14.04 0.91
C GLU A 1 -7.20 14.19 1.44
N THR A 2 -6.96 13.72 2.66
CA THR A 2 -5.66 13.64 3.29
C THR A 2 -5.02 12.27 3.00
N TYR A 3 -3.72 12.15 3.30
CA TYR A 3 -3.03 10.85 3.25
C TYR A 3 -3.69 9.81 4.18
N ASN A 4 -4.20 10.26 5.34
CA ASN A 4 -4.82 9.40 6.34
C ASN A 4 -6.15 8.85 5.84
N ASP A 5 -6.97 9.69 5.19
CA ASP A 5 -8.22 9.26 4.58
C ASP A 5 -7.95 8.08 3.64
N TYR A 6 -6.92 8.19 2.79
CA TYR A 6 -6.54 7.11 1.89
C TYR A 6 -6.08 5.84 2.59
N LEU A 7 -5.31 5.94 3.68
CA LEU A 7 -4.93 4.77 4.47
C LEU A 7 -6.15 4.08 5.08
N ILE A 8 -7.08 4.85 5.64
CA ILE A 8 -8.31 4.32 6.23
C ILE A 8 -9.15 3.61 5.17
N TYR A 9 -9.35 4.20 3.99
CA TYR A 9 -10.07 3.53 2.91
C TYR A 9 -9.41 2.22 2.47
N ILE A 10 -8.08 2.16 2.46
CA ILE A 10 -7.37 0.91 2.15
C ILE A 10 -7.59 -0.11 3.28
N PHE A 11 -7.58 0.31 4.54
CA PHE A 11 -7.90 -0.59 5.64
C PHE A 11 -9.32 -1.13 5.52
N GLU A 12 -10.32 -0.31 5.19
CA GLU A 12 -11.71 -0.76 5.01
C GLU A 12 -11.89 -1.63 3.76
N TYR A 13 -11.15 -1.36 2.68
CA TYR A 13 -11.10 -2.28 1.52
C TYR A 13 -10.66 -3.70 1.91
N TYR A 14 -9.86 -3.83 2.99
CA TYR A 14 -9.44 -5.10 3.57
C TYR A 14 -10.16 -5.44 4.88
N HIS A 15 -11.41 -5.00 5.08
CA HIS A 15 -12.17 -5.26 6.31
C HIS A 15 -12.32 -6.76 6.65
N ASP A 16 -12.32 -7.63 5.64
CA ASP A 16 -12.43 -9.09 5.77
C ASP A 16 -11.09 -9.81 5.96
N LYS A 17 -9.97 -9.06 6.03
CA LYS A 17 -8.60 -9.60 6.13
C LYS A 17 -7.85 -9.07 7.34
N LYS A 18 -6.88 -9.87 7.79
CA LYS A 18 -5.83 -9.38 8.68
C LYS A 18 -4.82 -8.58 7.88
N VAL A 19 -4.54 -7.37 8.33
CA VAL A 19 -3.63 -6.44 7.68
C VAL A 19 -2.36 -6.32 8.50
N LEU A 20 -1.21 -6.48 7.84
CA LEU A 20 0.09 -6.12 8.39
C LEU A 20 0.50 -4.78 7.79
N PHE A 21 0.30 -3.70 8.54
CA PHE A 21 0.64 -2.37 8.09
C PHE A 21 2.14 -2.10 8.28
N VAL A 22 2.81 -1.71 7.20
CA VAL A 22 4.24 -1.40 7.20
C VAL A 22 4.42 0.03 6.70
N PRO A 23 4.62 1.02 7.59
CA PRO A 23 4.85 2.39 7.19
C PRO A 23 6.19 2.53 6.47
N HIS A 24 6.34 3.57 5.66
CA HIS A 24 7.63 3.88 5.08
C HIS A 24 8.63 4.27 6.20
N ARG A 25 9.92 3.95 6.07
CA ARG A 25 10.91 4.13 7.17
C ARG A 25 11.04 5.55 7.70
N LEU A 26 10.76 6.54 6.86
CA LEU A 26 10.83 7.97 7.21
C LEU A 26 9.45 8.55 7.57
N GLU A 27 8.41 7.74 7.46
CA GLU A 27 7.05 8.12 7.77
C GLU A 27 6.87 8.15 9.28
N LYS A 28 6.28 9.25 9.76
CA LYS A 28 5.82 9.33 11.14
C LYS A 28 4.35 8.95 11.11
N ILE A 29 4.01 7.88 11.81
CA ILE A 29 2.61 7.53 12.07
C ILE A 29 2.04 8.63 12.94
N ASP A 30 1.02 9.32 12.45
CA ASP A 30 0.31 10.29 13.27
C ASP A 30 -0.62 9.62 14.28
N ASN A 31 -1.16 10.42 15.20
CA ASN A 31 -2.03 9.91 16.26
C ASN A 31 -3.36 9.35 15.74
N GLU A 32 -3.88 9.82 14.60
CA GLU A 32 -5.13 9.35 14.03
C GLU A 32 -4.97 7.93 13.50
N ILE A 33 -3.94 7.68 12.69
CA ILE A 33 -3.62 6.35 12.18
C ILE A 33 -3.19 5.41 13.32
N ALA A 34 -2.41 5.91 14.29
CA ALA A 34 -2.03 5.11 15.46
C ALA A 34 -3.26 4.65 16.25
N ASN A 35 -4.19 5.56 16.57
CA ASN A 35 -5.42 5.22 17.28
C ASN A 35 -6.29 4.23 16.46
N TYR A 36 -6.42 4.45 15.16
CA TYR A 36 -7.19 3.57 14.29
C TYR A 36 -6.62 2.13 14.27
N ILE A 37 -5.29 2.00 14.26
CA ILE A 37 -4.62 0.69 14.37
C ILE A 37 -4.87 0.08 15.75
N ASP A 38 -4.70 0.84 16.83
CA ASP A 38 -4.86 0.36 18.21
C ASP A 38 -6.30 -0.09 18.55
N GLU A 39 -7.30 0.53 17.92
CA GLU A 39 -8.71 0.16 18.08
C GLU A 39 -9.11 -1.06 17.23
N SER A 40 -8.24 -1.53 16.34
CA SER A 40 -8.50 -2.61 15.40
C SER A 40 -7.87 -3.94 15.83
N ASP A 41 -8.65 -5.02 15.88
CA ASP A 41 -8.12 -6.37 16.16
C ASP A 41 -7.53 -7.06 14.91
N ARG A 42 -7.74 -6.49 13.72
CA ARG A 42 -7.31 -7.03 12.43
C ARG A 42 -6.05 -6.37 11.87
N ILE A 43 -5.67 -5.18 12.34
CA ILE A 43 -4.52 -4.43 11.82
C ILE A 43 -3.36 -4.53 12.80
N ASN A 44 -2.21 -5.01 12.34
CA ASN A 44 -0.98 -5.05 13.12
C ASN A 44 0.07 -4.15 12.48
N LEU A 45 0.72 -3.32 13.31
CA LEU A 45 1.83 -2.49 12.87
C LEU A 45 3.15 -3.30 12.88
N LEU A 46 3.90 -3.21 11.79
CA LEU A 46 5.25 -3.75 11.68
C LEU A 46 6.22 -2.66 11.20
N ILE A 47 7.27 -2.42 11.98
CA ILE A 47 8.35 -1.48 11.63
C ILE A 47 9.64 -2.31 11.48
N PRO A 48 9.99 -2.75 10.26
CA PRO A 48 11.22 -3.49 10.04
C PRO A 48 12.43 -2.53 10.06
N ASP A 49 13.56 -3.00 10.59
CA ASP A 49 14.85 -2.32 10.51
C ASP A 49 15.51 -2.47 9.12
N GLU A 50 15.06 -3.45 8.34
CA GLU A 50 15.49 -3.74 6.98
C GLU A 50 14.42 -3.47 5.90
N SER A 51 14.72 -3.80 4.64
CA SER A 51 13.76 -3.57 3.56
C SER A 51 12.66 -4.61 3.69
N ILE A 52 11.43 -4.29 3.29
CA ILE A 52 10.32 -5.23 3.50
C ILE A 52 10.56 -6.55 2.76
N GLU A 53 11.26 -6.50 1.62
CA GLU A 53 11.66 -7.68 0.86
C GLU A 53 12.63 -8.57 1.64
N LEU A 54 13.67 -7.99 2.24
CA LEU A 54 14.62 -8.73 3.06
C LEU A 54 13.95 -9.28 4.32
N TYR A 55 13.10 -8.48 4.95
CA TYR A 55 12.32 -8.90 6.11
C TYR A 55 11.49 -10.15 5.79
N PHE A 56 10.77 -10.17 4.66
CA PHE A 56 10.00 -11.33 4.25
C PHE A 56 10.89 -12.56 3.96
N LEU A 57 12.00 -12.38 3.24
CA LEU A 57 12.93 -13.47 2.93
C LEU A 57 13.56 -14.08 4.19
N ASN A 58 14.06 -13.24 5.10
CA ASN A 58 14.76 -13.66 6.31
C ASN A 58 13.83 -14.37 7.30
N ASN A 59 12.55 -13.97 7.35
CA ASN A 59 11.55 -14.54 8.25
C ASN A 59 10.70 -15.64 7.60
N HIS A 60 11.02 -16.04 6.37
CA HIS A 60 10.24 -17.03 5.61
C HIS A 60 8.74 -16.67 5.50
N ILE A 61 8.45 -15.38 5.33
CA ILE A 61 7.10 -14.86 5.16
C ILE A 61 6.80 -14.79 3.67
N TYR A 62 5.74 -15.48 3.26
CA TYR A 62 5.24 -15.48 1.88
C TYR A 62 3.88 -14.79 1.88
N PRO A 63 3.81 -13.50 1.54
CA PRO A 63 2.55 -12.77 1.60
C PRO A 63 1.60 -13.27 0.51
N ASN A 64 0.34 -13.51 0.87
CA ASN A 64 -0.70 -13.79 -0.12
C ASN A 64 -0.97 -12.55 -1.00
N GLU A 65 -0.88 -11.37 -0.37
CA GLU A 65 -1.22 -10.11 -0.97
C GLU A 65 -0.35 -8.98 -0.40
N VAL A 66 0.08 -8.06 -1.27
CA VAL A 66 0.78 -6.84 -0.87
C VAL A 66 0.21 -5.67 -1.62
N ALA A 67 -0.13 -4.61 -0.90
CA ALA A 67 -0.67 -3.41 -1.49
C ALA A 67 0.01 -2.13 -0.99
N SER A 68 0.08 -1.13 -1.84
CA SER A 68 0.66 0.19 -1.53
C SER A 68 0.16 1.24 -2.52
N PHE A 69 0.52 2.51 -2.32
CA PHE A 69 0.28 3.56 -3.31
C PHE A 69 1.31 3.47 -4.45
N ILE A 70 2.54 3.92 -4.17
CA ILE A 70 3.64 4.04 -5.13
C ILE A 70 4.93 3.66 -4.40
N THR A 71 5.48 2.48 -4.69
CA THR A 71 6.74 1.98 -4.13
C THR A 71 7.42 0.96 -5.04
N SER A 72 8.76 0.92 -5.05
CA SER A 72 9.50 -0.14 -5.73
C SER A 72 9.31 -1.51 -5.09
N ALA A 73 8.86 -1.55 -3.82
CA ALA A 73 8.65 -2.81 -3.10
C ALA A 73 7.60 -3.71 -3.77
N LEU A 74 6.53 -3.14 -4.35
CA LEU A 74 5.49 -3.91 -5.05
C LEU A 74 6.10 -4.75 -6.18
N PHE A 75 6.99 -4.13 -6.95
CA PHE A 75 7.69 -4.79 -8.05
C PHE A 75 8.68 -5.85 -7.54
N ASN A 76 9.50 -5.52 -6.55
CA ASN A 76 10.47 -6.46 -6.02
C ASN A 76 9.78 -7.68 -5.40
N ILE A 77 8.70 -7.46 -4.66
CA ILE A 77 7.90 -8.53 -4.03
C ILE A 77 7.28 -9.41 -5.11
N ARG A 78 6.68 -8.85 -6.18
CA ARG A 78 6.14 -9.65 -7.29
C ARG A 78 7.19 -10.59 -7.89
N LYS A 79 8.44 -10.11 -8.03
CA LYS A 79 9.56 -10.91 -8.57
C LYS A 79 10.07 -11.97 -7.62
N LEU A 80 10.14 -11.66 -6.33
CA LEU A 80 10.63 -12.57 -5.29
C LEU A 80 9.57 -13.62 -4.91
N PHE A 81 8.29 -13.25 -5.00
CA PHE A 81 7.14 -14.03 -4.60
C PHE A 81 6.08 -14.03 -5.73
N PRO A 82 6.26 -14.87 -6.77
CA PRO A 82 5.40 -14.87 -7.96
C PRO A 82 3.95 -15.29 -7.73
N ASP A 83 3.63 -15.82 -6.56
CA ASP A 83 2.25 -16.19 -6.18
C ASP A 83 1.55 -15.08 -5.36
N THR A 84 2.27 -14.01 -4.98
CA THR A 84 1.70 -12.86 -4.28
C THR A 84 0.88 -11.98 -5.22
N ASP A 85 -0.36 -11.68 -4.83
CA ASP A 85 -1.20 -10.66 -5.48
C ASP A 85 -0.70 -9.27 -5.09
N THR A 86 -0.18 -8.50 -6.05
CA THR A 86 0.35 -7.16 -5.78
C THR A 86 -0.58 -6.09 -6.32
N LYS A 87 -0.98 -5.15 -5.45
CA LYS A 87 -1.92 -4.06 -5.77
C LYS A 87 -1.31 -2.68 -5.56
N ALA A 88 -1.51 -1.80 -6.53
CA ALA A 88 -1.21 -0.38 -6.43
C ALA A 88 -2.53 0.40 -6.31
N PHE A 89 -2.74 1.08 -5.19
CA PHE A 89 -3.87 2.00 -4.99
C PHE A 89 -3.52 3.34 -5.63
N ARG A 90 -4.26 3.69 -6.69
CA ARG A 90 -4.02 4.90 -7.45
C ARG A 90 -4.59 6.11 -6.71
N ILE A 91 -3.67 6.93 -6.21
CA ILE A 91 -4.01 8.27 -5.69
C ILE A 91 -4.34 9.23 -6.83
N ASP A 92 -5.25 10.17 -6.57
CA ASP A 92 -5.57 11.21 -7.53
C ASP A 92 -4.38 12.17 -7.70
N THR A 93 -3.88 12.24 -8.93
CA THR A 93 -2.72 13.08 -9.28
C THR A 93 -3.04 14.56 -9.31
N GLU A 94 -4.32 14.96 -9.27
CA GLU A 94 -4.74 16.36 -9.22
C GLU A 94 -4.24 17.06 -7.95
N PHE A 95 -4.09 16.33 -6.84
CA PHE A 95 -3.56 16.83 -5.58
C PHE A 95 -2.01 16.82 -5.52
N LEU A 96 -1.36 16.24 -6.52
CA LEU A 96 0.09 16.14 -6.58
C LEU A 96 0.71 17.31 -7.33
N ASP A 97 1.92 17.67 -6.92
CA ASP A 97 2.72 18.68 -7.62
C ASP A 97 2.87 18.30 -9.09
N LYS A 98 2.64 19.26 -10.00
CA LYS A 98 2.69 19.04 -11.46
C LYS A 98 4.03 18.44 -11.91
N SER A 99 5.13 18.75 -11.22
CA SER A 99 6.46 18.20 -11.52
C SER A 99 6.54 16.69 -11.27
N HIS A 100 5.75 16.14 -10.34
CA HIS A 100 5.74 14.72 -10.01
C HIS A 100 4.72 13.90 -10.81
N ARG A 101 3.64 14.51 -11.32
CA ARG A 101 2.57 13.81 -12.04
C ARG A 101 3.08 12.92 -13.18
N LYS A 102 3.99 13.46 -14.00
CA LYS A 102 4.56 12.70 -15.13
C LYS A 102 5.32 11.45 -14.66
N ASN A 103 6.09 11.56 -13.58
CA ASN A 103 6.84 10.42 -13.04
C ASN A 103 5.89 9.38 -12.44
N ILE A 104 4.84 9.82 -11.77
CA ILE A 104 3.83 8.94 -11.18
C ILE A 104 3.05 8.18 -12.25
N GLU A 105 2.64 8.84 -13.32
CA GLU A 105 2.01 8.18 -14.47
C GLU A 105 2.94 7.13 -15.12
N LEU A 106 4.24 7.42 -15.19
CA LEU A 106 5.23 6.44 -15.67
C LEU A 106 5.33 5.22 -14.74
N ILE A 107 5.21 5.41 -13.42
CA ILE A 107 5.23 4.31 -12.44
C ILE A 107 3.98 3.45 -12.57
N TYR A 108 2.78 4.04 -12.69
CA TYR A 108 1.57 3.25 -12.90
C TYR A 108 1.60 2.50 -14.23
N LYS A 109 2.10 3.12 -15.31
CA LYS A 109 2.33 2.42 -16.57
C LYS A 109 3.31 1.25 -16.41
N TYR A 110 4.34 1.43 -15.58
CA TYR A 110 5.29 0.37 -15.27
C TYR A 110 4.62 -0.79 -14.52
N TYR A 111 3.80 -0.50 -13.50
CA TYR A 111 3.03 -1.50 -12.77
C TYR A 111 2.13 -2.36 -13.67
N GLN A 112 1.43 -1.74 -14.63
CA GLN A 112 0.61 -2.47 -15.59
C GLN A 112 1.41 -3.49 -16.42
N ASN A 113 2.66 -3.18 -16.75
CA ASN A 113 3.53 -4.09 -17.52
C ASN A 113 4.09 -5.24 -16.66
N GLU A 114 4.09 -5.09 -15.34
CA GLU A 114 4.70 -6.04 -14.39
C GLU A 114 3.63 -6.81 -13.59
N ASP A 115 2.40 -6.87 -14.09
CA ASP A 115 1.27 -7.59 -13.49
C ASP A 115 0.94 -7.14 -12.06
N VAL A 116 1.20 -5.86 -11.76
CA VAL A 116 0.72 -5.21 -10.55
C VAL A 116 -0.66 -4.62 -10.85
N ARG A 117 -1.68 -5.07 -10.14
CA ARG A 117 -3.06 -4.63 -10.35
C ARG A 117 -3.23 -3.21 -9.81
N ILE A 118 -3.82 -2.33 -10.61
CA ILE A 118 -4.15 -0.97 -10.18
C ILE A 118 -5.59 -0.94 -9.68
N ILE A 119 -5.78 -0.43 -8.46
CA ILE A 119 -7.09 -0.16 -7.87
C ILE A 119 -7.27 1.36 -7.85
N GLU A 120 -8.33 1.86 -8.46
CA GLU A 120 -8.62 3.29 -8.50
C GLU A 120 -9.30 3.69 -7.18
N MET A 121 -8.72 4.63 -6.41
CA MET A 121 -9.27 5.01 -5.09
C MET A 121 -10.70 5.53 -5.16
N LYS A 122 -11.06 6.22 -6.25
CA LYS A 122 -12.43 6.66 -6.53
C LYS A 122 -13.44 5.52 -6.58
N ASP A 123 -13.03 4.31 -6.95
CA ASP A 123 -13.95 3.17 -7.07
C ASP A 123 -14.30 2.64 -5.66
N ILE A 124 -13.34 2.69 -4.73
CA ILE A 124 -13.55 2.34 -3.31
C ILE A 124 -14.49 3.35 -2.66
N LEU A 125 -14.28 4.65 -2.93
CA LEU A 125 -15.07 5.74 -2.35
C LEU A 125 -16.54 5.74 -2.79
N ASN A 126 -16.81 5.31 -4.02
CA ASN A 126 -18.17 5.27 -4.58
C ASN A 126 -18.97 4.03 -4.14
N GLU A 127 -18.33 2.99 -3.61
CA GLU A 127 -19.02 1.81 -3.08
C GLU A 127 -19.59 2.04 -1.67
N GLU A 128 -19.16 3.10 -0.98
CA GLU A 128 -19.67 3.50 0.34
C GLU A 128 -20.73 4.63 0.30
N SER A 129 -21.13 5.10 -0.90
CA SER A 129 -22.12 6.18 -1.14
C SER A 129 -23.49 5.66 -1.57
#